data_AF-A0A3M1J075-F1
#
_entry.id   AF-A0A3M1J075-F1
#
_cell.length_a   1.000
_cell.length_b   1.000
_cell.length_c   1.000
_cell.angle_alpha   90.00
_cell.angle_beta   90.00
_cell.angle_gamma   90.00
#
_symmetry.space_group_name_H-M   'P 1'
#
loop_
_entity.id
_entity.type
_entity.pdbx_description
1 polymer ?
#
loop_
_entity_poly.entity_id
_entity_poly.type
_entity_poly.pdbx_seq_one_letter_code
_entity_poly.pdbx_strand_id
1 'polypeptide(L)' 'AQWLTEWYAFDEKVRHALGLAENERVAGFIYIGTAKEPPQERARPKLGDIVTRWVP' A
#
# COMPACT_ATOMS: atom_id res chain seq x y z
N ALA A 1 11.12 4.79 -1.93
CA ALA A 1 9.72 5.20 -2.17
C ALA A 1 8.85 4.55 -1.10
N GLN A 2 7.78 5.23 -0.68
CA GLN A 2 6.80 4.75 0.31
C GLN A 2 5.44 4.67 -0.38
N TRP A 3 4.73 3.54 -0.24
CA TRP A 3 3.33 3.40 -0.64
C TRP A 3 2.47 3.51 0.61
N LEU A 4 1.50 4.43 0.63
CA LEU A 4 0.54 4.58 1.72
C LEU A 4 -0.90 4.59 1.20
N THR A 5 -1.77 3.77 1.80
CA THR A 5 -3.22 3.73 1.51
C THR A 5 -4.03 4.34 2.66
N GLU A 6 -3.41 5.20 3.48
CA GLU A 6 -3.97 5.81 4.70
C GLU A 6 -5.34 6.50 4.52
N TRP A 7 -5.92 7.03 5.61
CA TRP A 7 -7.30 7.57 5.65
C TRP A 7 -7.71 8.45 4.46
N TYR A 8 -6.79 9.26 3.92
CA TYR A 8 -7.04 10.14 2.77
C TYR A 8 -7.27 9.40 1.44
N ALA A 9 -6.92 8.12 1.34
CA ALA A 9 -7.31 7.26 0.22
C ALA A 9 -8.81 6.90 0.23
N PHE A 10 -9.47 7.02 1.39
CA PHE A 10 -10.89 6.71 1.60
C PHE A 10 -11.75 7.97 1.83
N ASP A 11 -11.14 9.15 1.95
CA ASP A 11 -11.85 10.39 2.21
C ASP A 11 -12.60 10.90 0.97
N GLU A 12 -13.88 11.22 1.15
CA GLU A 12 -14.76 11.65 0.07
C GLU A 12 -14.34 13.00 -0.51
N LYS A 13 -13.89 13.94 0.32
CA LYS A 13 -13.45 15.27 -0.15
C LYS A 13 -12.17 15.15 -0.98
N VAL A 14 -11.24 14.31 -0.56
CA VAL A 14 -10.03 14.00 -1.34
C VAL A 14 -10.39 13.36 -2.68
N ARG A 15 -11.32 12.39 -2.68
CA ARG A 15 -11.82 11.77 -3.91
C ARG A 15 -12.38 12.80 -4.89
N HIS A 16 -13.22 13.71 -4.41
CA HIS A 16 -13.77 14.79 -5.23
C HIS A 16 -12.69 15.76 -5.72
N ALA A 17 -11.75 16.15 -4.88
CA ALA A 17 -10.66 17.06 -5.24
C ALA A 17 -9.75 16.49 -6.34
N LEU A 18 -9.57 15.16 -6.35
CA LEU A 18 -8.81 14.44 -7.37
C LEU A 18 -9.61 14.12 -8.64
N GLY A 19 -10.93 14.38 -8.65
CA GLY A 19 -11.78 14.19 -9.82
C GLY A 19 -12.15 12.74 -10.15
N LEU A 20 -12.17 11.85 -9.14
CA LEU A 20 -12.52 10.45 -9.34
C LEU A 20 -14.01 10.28 -9.67
N ALA A 21 -14.32 9.35 -10.58
CA ALA A 21 -15.67 8.88 -10.83
C ALA A 21 -16.19 8.00 -9.68
N GLU A 22 -17.51 7.74 -9.64
CA GLU A 22 -18.14 6.97 -8.55
C GLU A 22 -17.58 5.54 -8.41
N ASN A 23 -17.15 4.95 -9.53
CA ASN A 23 -16.58 3.61 -9.60
C ASN A 23 -15.04 3.58 -9.44
N GLU A 24 -14.39 4.73 -9.24
CA GLU A 24 -12.95 4.83 -9.05
C GLU A 24 -12.58 4.95 -7.57
N ARG A 25 -11.40 4.42 -7.22
CA ARG A 25 -10.86 4.44 -5.86
C ARG A 25 -9.36 4.61 -5.89
N VAL A 26 -8.81 5.33 -4.93
CA VAL A 26 -7.36 5.44 -4.75
C VAL A 26 -6.84 4.17 -4.09
N ALA A 27 -5.95 3.44 -4.77
CA ALA A 27 -5.29 2.27 -4.19
C ALA A 27 -4.21 2.65 -3.17
N GLY A 28 -3.64 3.85 -3.30
CA GLY A 28 -2.65 4.44 -2.41
C GLY A 28 -1.87 5.54 -3.10
N PHE A 29 -0.96 6.16 -2.34
CA PHE A 29 -0.11 7.25 -2.77
C PHE A 29 1.35 6.79 -2.71
N ILE A 30 2.08 7.05 -3.79
CA ILE A 30 3.51 6.70 -3.89
C ILE A 30 4.33 7.98 -3.70
N TYR A 31 5.04 8.06 -2.58
CA TYR A 31 5.95 9.16 -2.30
C TYR A 31 7.32 8.86 -2.91
N ILE A 32 7.72 9.71 -3.86
CA ILE A 32 8.97 9.60 -4.61
C ILE A 32 9.87 10.79 -4.22
N GLY A 33 11.11 10.50 -3.85
CA GLY A 33 12.10 11.50 -3.44
C GLY A 33 13.40 10.84 -3.01
N THR A 34 14.39 11.65 -2.62
CA THR A 34 15.69 11.18 -2.12
C THR A 34 15.55 10.66 -0.70
N ALA A 35 15.85 9.37 -0.48
CA ALA A 35 15.85 8.77 0.84
C ALA A 35 17.00 9.36 1.70
N LYS A 36 16.68 9.77 2.92
CA LYS A 36 17.67 10.27 3.90
C LYS A 36 18.21 9.17 4.81
N GLU A 37 17.51 8.05 4.88
CA GLU A 37 17.81 6.92 5.75
C GLU A 37 17.75 5.61 4.94
N PRO A 38 18.55 4.60 5.29
CA PRO A 38 18.44 3.28 4.69
C PRO A 38 17.07 2.65 5.03
N PRO A 39 16.51 1.82 4.14
CA PRO A 39 15.32 1.04 4.46
C PRO A 39 15.55 0.17 5.70
N GLN A 40 14.58 0.14 6.60
CA GLN A 40 14.61 -0.77 7.74
C GLN A 40 14.45 -2.21 7.26
N GLU A 41 15.28 -3.11 7.80
CA GLU A 41 15.10 -4.54 7.57
C GLU A 41 13.83 -5.02 8.27
N ARG A 42 13.07 -5.89 7.61
CA ARG A 42 11.80 -6.41 8.12
C ARG A 42 11.89 -7.92 8.28
N ALA A 43 11.57 -8.41 9.47
CA ALA A 43 11.58 -9.84 9.73
C ALA A 43 10.65 -10.57 8.74
N ARG A 44 11.23 -11.53 8.00
CA ARG A 44 10.48 -12.41 7.09
C ARG A 44 10.12 -13.69 7.84
N PRO A 45 8.85 -14.13 7.83
CA PRO A 45 8.48 -15.43 8.41
C PRO A 45 9.19 -16.57 7.66
N LYS A 46 9.45 -17.69 8.35
CA LYS A 46 9.96 -18.89 7.68
C LYS A 46 8.86 -19.45 6.78
N LEU A 47 9.23 -19.90 5.59
CA LEU A 47 8.24 -20.40 4.61
C LEU A 47 7.41 -21.56 5.16
N GLY A 48 8.01 -22.48 5.92
CA GLY A 48 7.31 -23.61 6.54
C GLY A 48 6.21 -23.20 7.51
N ASP A 49 6.24 -21.96 8.03
CA ASP A 49 5.24 -21.47 8.99
C ASP A 49 4.00 -20.88 8.28
N ILE A 50 4.10 -20.53 6.99
CA ILE A 50 3.04 -19.81 6.25
C ILE A 50 2.65 -20.44 4.91
N VAL A 51 3.30 -21.54 4.49
CA VAL A 51 3.02 -22.22 3.22
C VAL A 51 2.47 -23.62 3.47
N THR A 52 1.39 -23.96 2.77
CA THR A 52 0.89 -25.34 2.67
C THR A 52 0.85 -25.77 1.21
N ARG A 53 1.08 -27.07 0.96
CA ARG A 53 0.92 -27.64 -0.37
C ARG A 53 -0.55 -27.99 -0.58
N TRP A 54 -1.17 -27.42 -1.61
CA TRP A 54 -2.53 -27.78 -1.97
C TRP A 54 -2.59 -29.25 -2.43
N VAL A 55 -3.65 -29.95 -2.01
CA VAL A 55 -3.96 -31.32 -2.42
C VAL A 55 -5.43 -31.29 -2.89
N PRO A 56 -5.74 -31.82 -4.10
CA PRO A 56 -7.10 -31.84 -4.66
C PRO A 56 -8.15 -32.49 -3.78
#